data_AF-A0A931T3P6-F1
#
_entry.id   AF-A0A931T3P6-F1
#
_cell.length_a   1.000
_cell.length_b   1.000
_cell.length_c   1.000
_cell.angle_alpha   90.00
_cell.angle_beta   90.00
_cell.angle_gamma   90.00
#
_symmetry.space_group_name_H-M   'P 1'
#
loop_
_entity.id
_entity.type
_entity.pdbx_description
1 polymer ?
#
loop_
_entity_poly.entity_id
_entity_poly.type
_entity_poly.pdbx_seq_one_letter_code
_entity_poly.pdbx_strand_id
1 'polypeptide(L)'
;MPDKMAPPPFRQRAERFLLLPPLEAEFGAQRVVVGDISISGVRIRHGEPMEPGRKASLRFRLDGETAYLSLECEIVWTQASLSADLNERHVSGVRFRADRVFVERIVDRLSKSGRGNRVRERRFSDRFLVEHGLDGELAGFGSVRILDLASKGARIETTRPVEGGTAGVFRFPIPKSSFEVRAHAEVVWCRVWALWGPREYRFHAGLKITERPELLRLAIGQLTELHLAVKDTGSLKLKLKIARAEQVGPAVDVDTVEDSIPGSEFFQLIQSVRALLAIPNDDARYWKELAEKTAMVEDIRARTGPITGRIDQIAAWEYLDRTLDPSIIALAFERHT
;
A
#
# COMPACT_ATOMS: atom_id res chain seq x y z
N MET A 1 6.72 24.48 40.39
CA MET A 1 6.04 24.35 39.08
C MET A 1 6.44 23.01 38.49
N PRO A 2 5.51 22.09 38.19
CA PRO A 2 5.86 20.82 37.60
C PRO A 2 6.30 21.02 36.16
N ASP A 3 7.49 20.50 35.87
CA ASP A 3 8.11 20.45 34.56
C ASP A 3 7.14 19.80 33.57
N LYS A 4 6.70 20.54 32.56
CA LYS A 4 5.84 20.01 31.50
C LYS A 4 6.68 19.02 30.71
N MET A 5 6.60 17.73 31.07
CA MET A 5 7.14 16.63 30.26
C MET A 5 6.68 16.85 28.82
N ALA A 6 7.64 17.21 27.96
CA ALA A 6 7.40 17.27 26.53
C ALA A 6 6.85 15.90 26.09
N PRO A 7 5.80 15.86 25.27
CA PRO A 7 5.29 14.59 24.75
C PRO A 7 6.46 13.87 24.06
N PRO A 8 6.61 12.54 24.26
CA PRO A 8 7.71 11.81 23.67
C PRO A 8 7.70 12.03 22.14
N PRO A 9 8.87 12.24 21.51
CA PRO A 9 8.94 12.48 20.08
C PRO A 9 8.20 11.36 19.36
N PHE A 10 7.33 11.73 18.41
CA PHE A 10 6.64 10.79 17.53
C PHE A 10 7.67 9.78 17.03
N ARG A 11 7.49 8.48 17.36
CA ARG A 11 8.41 7.41 16.94
C ARG A 11 8.57 7.47 15.43
N GLN A 12 9.71 8.01 14.98
CA GLN A 12 10.11 7.93 13.59
C GLN A 12 10.17 6.44 13.27
N ARG A 13 9.35 5.99 12.31
CA ARG A 13 9.35 4.59 11.91
C ARG A 13 10.72 4.28 11.32
N ALA A 14 11.41 3.33 11.94
CA ALA A 14 12.64 2.78 11.39
C ALA A 14 12.40 2.39 9.92
N GLU A 15 13.37 2.73 9.08
CA GLU A 15 13.33 2.42 7.66
C GLU A 15 13.18 0.91 7.44
N ARG A 16 12.31 0.54 6.49
CA ARG A 16 12.02 -0.86 6.17
C ARG A 16 12.59 -1.21 4.80
N PHE A 17 13.10 -2.42 4.68
CA PHE A 17 13.65 -3.01 3.49
C PHE A 17 12.74 -4.18 3.10
N LEU A 18 12.12 -4.09 1.93
CA LEU A 18 11.33 -5.21 1.40
C LEU A 18 12.27 -6.24 0.80
N LEU A 19 11.98 -7.51 1.06
CA LEU A 19 12.70 -8.63 0.50
C LEU A 19 12.00 -9.12 -0.77
N LEU A 20 12.71 -9.09 -1.89
CA LEU A 20 12.25 -9.63 -3.18
C LEU A 20 13.34 -10.54 -3.78
N PRO A 21 13.07 -11.85 -3.98
CA PRO A 21 11.86 -12.55 -3.53
C PRO A 21 11.77 -12.56 -1.99
N PRO A 22 10.55 -12.68 -1.42
CA PRO A 22 10.37 -12.82 0.02
C PRO A 22 11.22 -13.96 0.59
N LEU A 23 11.61 -13.83 1.85
CA LEU A 23 12.54 -14.78 2.46
C LEU A 23 11.81 -15.85 3.25
N GLU A 24 12.02 -17.12 2.90
CA GLU A 24 11.53 -18.24 3.67
C GLU A 24 12.22 -18.32 5.02
N ALA A 25 11.43 -18.55 6.07
CA ALA A 25 11.90 -18.53 7.44
C ALA A 25 11.06 -19.46 8.33
N GLU A 26 11.49 -19.61 9.57
CA GLU A 26 10.75 -20.29 10.63
C GLU A 26 10.65 -19.39 11.85
N PHE A 27 9.45 -19.24 12.41
CA PHE A 27 9.23 -18.57 13.69
C PHE A 27 8.89 -19.64 14.74
N GLY A 28 9.88 -20.01 15.56
CA GLY A 28 9.80 -21.22 16.37
C GLY A 28 9.78 -22.46 15.46
N ALA A 29 8.69 -23.23 15.53
CA ALA A 29 8.47 -24.40 14.66
C ALA A 29 7.58 -24.10 13.43
N GLN A 30 7.03 -22.88 13.35
CA GLN A 30 6.06 -22.53 12.31
C GLN A 30 6.79 -21.96 11.09
N ARG A 31 6.47 -22.46 9.89
CA ARG A 31 6.97 -21.89 8.63
C ARG A 31 6.34 -20.52 8.38
N VAL A 32 7.16 -19.56 7.98
CA VAL A 32 6.74 -18.19 7.72
C VAL A 32 7.49 -17.64 6.50
N VAL A 33 6.93 -16.59 5.91
CA VAL A 33 7.59 -15.85 4.83
C VAL A 33 7.81 -14.41 5.25
N VAL A 34 9.06 -13.99 5.31
CA VAL A 34 9.47 -12.63 5.62
C VAL A 34 9.27 -11.74 4.39
N GLY A 35 8.36 -10.77 4.48
CA GLY A 35 8.11 -9.81 3.41
C GLY A 35 9.04 -8.60 3.49
N ASP A 36 9.30 -8.07 4.68
CA ASP A 36 10.19 -6.93 4.89
C ASP A 36 10.79 -6.92 6.28
N ILE A 37 11.95 -6.29 6.40
CA ILE A 37 12.77 -6.17 7.60
C ILE A 37 13.14 -4.71 7.88
N SER A 38 13.26 -4.32 9.14
CA SER A 38 13.81 -3.04 9.60
C SER A 38 14.76 -3.29 10.76
N ILE A 39 15.48 -2.26 11.19
CA ILE A 39 16.34 -2.36 12.39
C ILE A 39 15.57 -2.73 13.67
N SER A 40 14.24 -2.56 13.69
CA SER A 40 13.40 -2.80 14.88
C SER A 40 12.55 -4.06 14.81
N GLY A 41 12.42 -4.68 13.63
CA GLY A 41 11.49 -5.78 13.45
C GLY A 41 11.27 -6.17 12.00
N VAL A 42 10.27 -7.02 11.78
CA VAL A 42 10.00 -7.66 10.48
C VAL A 42 8.49 -7.88 10.32
N ARG A 43 8.01 -8.00 9.08
CA ARG A 43 6.66 -8.55 8.82
C ARG A 43 6.77 -9.94 8.22
N ILE A 44 6.00 -10.85 8.80
CA ILE A 44 5.94 -12.24 8.37
C ILE A 44 4.52 -12.59 7.91
N ARG A 45 4.42 -13.45 6.90
CA ARG A 45 3.18 -14.10 6.46
C ARG A 45 3.20 -15.57 6.88
N HIS A 46 2.05 -16.10 7.26
CA HIS A 46 1.95 -17.47 7.77
C HIS A 46 0.50 -18.00 7.72
N GLY A 47 0.35 -19.31 7.89
CA GLY A 47 -0.94 -20.00 7.72
C GLY A 47 -1.86 -19.96 8.95
N GLU A 48 -1.29 -19.94 10.15
CA GLU A 48 -2.03 -20.10 11.42
C GLU A 48 -1.89 -18.87 12.31
N PRO A 49 -2.97 -18.36 12.94
CA PRO A 49 -2.92 -17.15 13.74
C PRO A 49 -1.88 -17.26 14.86
N MET A 50 -1.10 -16.20 15.05
CA MET A 50 -0.11 -16.11 16.13
C MET A 50 -0.53 -15.07 17.16
N GLU A 51 -0.47 -15.44 18.43
CA GLU A 51 -0.84 -14.54 19.54
C GLU A 51 0.18 -13.39 19.71
N PRO A 52 -0.28 -12.14 19.85
CA PRO A 52 0.56 -11.03 20.32
C PRO A 52 1.25 -11.36 21.66
N GLY A 53 2.52 -10.99 21.79
CA GLY A 53 3.36 -11.31 22.94
C GLY A 53 4.09 -12.66 22.84
N ARG A 54 3.73 -13.54 21.88
CA ARG A 54 4.45 -14.79 21.65
C ARG A 54 5.91 -14.51 21.28
N LYS A 55 6.83 -15.09 22.05
CA LYS A 55 8.28 -15.00 21.82
C LYS A 55 8.78 -16.28 21.18
N ALA A 56 9.64 -16.15 20.18
CA ALA A 56 10.32 -17.27 19.55
C ALA A 56 11.54 -16.77 18.78
N SER A 57 12.37 -17.71 18.32
CA SER A 57 13.44 -17.41 17.38
C SER A 57 12.93 -17.40 15.95
N LEU A 58 13.23 -16.33 15.22
CA LEU A 58 13.08 -16.27 13.76
C LEU A 58 14.37 -16.80 13.12
N ARG A 59 14.27 -17.89 12.36
CA ARG A 59 15.38 -18.53 11.66
C ARG A 59 15.23 -18.39 10.15
N PHE A 60 16.27 -17.95 9.47
CA PHE A 60 16.30 -17.85 8.00
C PHE A 60 17.73 -17.94 7.48
N ARG A 61 17.89 -18.14 6.18
CA ARG A 61 19.21 -18.16 5.51
C ARG A 61 19.34 -16.95 4.61
N LEU A 62 20.55 -16.39 4.53
CA LEU A 62 20.87 -15.41 3.50
C LEU A 62 21.42 -16.15 2.26
N ASP A 63 21.31 -15.52 1.09
CA ASP A 63 21.81 -16.11 -0.14
C ASP A 63 23.31 -16.41 -0.06
N GLY A 64 23.68 -17.60 -0.51
CA GLY A 64 25.06 -18.08 -0.46
C GLY A 64 25.53 -18.55 0.92
N GLU A 65 24.72 -18.40 1.99
CA GLU A 65 25.07 -18.87 3.32
C GLU A 65 24.53 -20.29 3.58
N THR A 66 25.37 -21.17 4.12
CA THR A 66 24.99 -22.53 4.55
C THR A 66 24.31 -22.54 5.93
N ALA A 67 24.70 -21.60 6.80
CA ALA A 67 24.19 -21.51 8.15
C ALA A 67 22.88 -20.70 8.23
N TYR A 68 22.00 -21.08 9.16
CA TYR A 68 20.84 -20.28 9.53
C TYR A 68 21.25 -19.14 10.45
N LEU A 69 20.75 -17.94 10.17
CA LEU A 69 20.71 -16.85 11.14
C LEU A 69 19.52 -17.06 12.07
N SER A 70 19.69 -16.69 13.34
CA SER A 70 18.63 -16.79 14.35
C SER A 70 18.51 -15.47 15.11
N LEU A 71 17.29 -14.92 15.16
CA LEU A 71 16.96 -13.69 15.87
C LEU A 71 15.88 -13.97 16.91
N GLU A 72 16.11 -13.61 18.16
CA GLU A 72 15.03 -13.60 19.15
C GLU A 72 14.02 -12.51 18.83
N CYS A 73 12.74 -12.88 18.86
CA CYS A 73 11.65 -12.07 18.33
C CYS A 73 10.39 -12.17 19.19
N GLU A 74 9.49 -11.21 19.03
CA GLU A 74 8.17 -11.18 19.67
C GLU A 74 7.09 -10.71 18.69
N ILE A 75 5.95 -11.40 18.65
CA ILE A 75 4.77 -10.96 17.88
C ILE A 75 4.17 -9.72 18.53
N VAL A 76 4.02 -8.64 17.78
CA VAL A 76 3.42 -7.38 18.26
C VAL A 76 1.95 -7.28 17.89
N TRP A 77 1.60 -7.76 16.71
CA TRP A 77 0.23 -7.80 16.20
C TRP A 77 0.11 -8.90 15.15
N THR A 78 -1.11 -9.40 14.97
CA THR A 78 -1.49 -10.35 13.93
C THR A 78 -2.82 -9.91 13.34
N GLN A 79 -2.97 -10.07 12.03
CA GLN A 79 -4.21 -9.79 11.31
C GLN A 79 -4.43 -10.84 10.23
N ALA A 80 -5.68 -11.05 9.83
CA ALA A 80 -5.99 -11.80 8.62
C ALA A 80 -5.39 -11.08 7.39
N SER A 81 -4.87 -11.88 6.48
CA SER A 81 -4.37 -11.48 5.18
C SER A 81 -5.48 -11.66 4.14
N LEU A 82 -5.48 -10.82 3.11
CA LEU A 82 -6.33 -11.01 1.92
C LEU A 82 -5.70 -11.99 0.92
N SER A 83 -4.64 -12.71 1.29
CA SER A 83 -4.01 -13.70 0.42
C SER A 83 -4.93 -14.89 0.19
N ALA A 84 -5.05 -15.34 -1.06
CA ALA A 84 -5.73 -16.58 -1.40
C ALA A 84 -4.91 -17.84 -1.03
N ASP A 85 -3.61 -17.69 -0.77
CA ASP A 85 -2.75 -18.78 -0.33
C ASP A 85 -3.05 -19.17 1.13
N LEU A 86 -3.40 -20.44 1.34
CA LEU A 86 -3.73 -20.97 2.66
C LEU A 86 -2.54 -20.89 3.63
N ASN A 87 -1.31 -20.88 3.11
CA ASN A 87 -0.08 -20.77 3.90
C ASN A 87 0.25 -19.32 4.29
N GLU A 88 -0.53 -18.35 3.85
CA GLU A 88 -0.31 -16.92 4.08
C GLU A 88 -1.59 -16.17 4.47
N ARG A 89 -2.52 -16.88 5.12
CA ARG A 89 -3.80 -16.35 5.62
C ARG A 89 -3.65 -15.27 6.66
N HIS A 90 -2.47 -15.11 7.25
CA HIS A 90 -2.22 -14.13 8.30
C HIS A 90 -0.95 -13.35 8.02
N VAL A 91 -0.94 -12.09 8.49
CA VAL A 91 0.25 -11.24 8.52
C VAL A 91 0.48 -10.84 9.97
N SER A 92 1.73 -10.95 10.42
CA SER A 92 2.13 -10.49 11.76
C SER A 92 3.28 -9.50 11.68
N GLY A 93 3.22 -8.50 12.55
CA GLY A 93 4.35 -7.62 12.84
C GLY A 93 5.15 -8.21 13.99
N VAL A 94 6.45 -8.35 13.78
CA VAL A 94 7.37 -8.97 14.72
C VAL A 94 8.42 -7.95 15.14
N ARG A 95 8.72 -7.87 16.43
CA ARG A 95 9.77 -7.01 16.99
C ARG A 95 11.01 -7.85 17.30
N PHE A 96 12.18 -7.34 16.94
CA PHE A 96 13.44 -7.96 17.33
C PHE A 96 13.78 -7.68 18.79
N ARG A 97 14.29 -8.71 19.48
CA ARG A 97 14.90 -8.63 20.82
C ARG A 97 16.43 -8.81 20.76
N ALA A 98 16.98 -8.98 19.55
CA ALA A 98 18.41 -9.10 19.32
C ALA A 98 19.15 -7.76 19.43
N ASP A 99 20.47 -7.84 19.53
CA ASP A 99 21.37 -6.69 19.48
C ASP A 99 21.17 -5.89 18.18
N ARG A 100 21.11 -4.56 18.31
CA ARG A 100 20.83 -3.66 17.18
C ARG A 100 21.93 -3.70 16.12
N VAL A 101 23.19 -3.77 16.52
CA VAL A 101 24.33 -3.82 15.59
C VAL A 101 24.32 -5.12 14.79
N PHE A 102 23.87 -6.22 15.39
CA PHE A 102 23.65 -7.46 14.68
C PHE A 102 22.54 -7.33 13.61
N VAL A 103 21.39 -6.74 13.94
CA VAL A 103 20.30 -6.52 12.97
C VAL A 103 20.72 -5.57 11.85
N GLU A 104 21.43 -4.49 12.16
CA GLU A 104 21.95 -3.53 11.16
C GLU A 104 22.86 -4.23 10.14
N ARG A 105 23.75 -5.13 10.60
CA ARG A 105 24.59 -5.94 9.69
C ARG A 105 23.78 -6.84 8.76
N ILE A 106 22.67 -7.42 9.25
CA ILE A 106 21.78 -8.26 8.41
C ILE A 106 21.11 -7.40 7.34
N VAL A 107 20.58 -6.24 7.72
CA VAL A 107 19.94 -5.29 6.81
C VAL A 107 20.92 -4.80 5.74
N ASP A 108 22.15 -4.44 6.13
CA ASP A 108 23.21 -4.02 5.21
C ASP A 108 23.58 -5.11 4.21
N ARG A 109 23.67 -6.37 4.65
CA ARG A 109 23.94 -7.50 3.75
C ARG A 109 22.81 -7.70 2.74
N LEU A 110 21.56 -7.70 3.21
CA LEU A 110 20.38 -7.82 2.35
C LEU A 110 20.30 -6.68 1.32
N SER A 111 20.68 -5.46 1.71
CA SER A 111 20.74 -4.33 0.80
C SER A 111 21.87 -4.50 -0.24
N LYS A 112 23.07 -4.93 0.17
CA LYS A 112 24.22 -5.13 -0.72
C LYS A 112 24.04 -6.28 -1.69
N SER A 113 23.26 -7.30 -1.33
CA SER A 113 22.94 -8.42 -2.22
C SER A 113 21.82 -8.12 -3.22
N GLY A 114 21.25 -6.90 -3.20
CA GLY A 114 20.14 -6.52 -4.07
C GLY A 114 18.79 -7.13 -3.69
N ARG A 115 18.69 -7.89 -2.58
CA ARG A 115 17.41 -8.43 -2.09
C ARG A 115 16.57 -7.39 -1.36
N GLY A 116 17.23 -6.45 -0.68
CA GLY A 116 16.60 -5.44 0.16
C GLY A 116 16.42 -4.14 -0.60
N ASN A 117 15.22 -3.88 -1.12
CA ASN A 117 14.90 -2.58 -1.66
C ASN A 117 14.53 -1.63 -0.53
N ARG A 118 15.29 -0.52 -0.43
CA ARG A 118 15.07 0.53 0.57
C ARG A 118 13.70 1.17 0.34
N VAL A 119 12.75 0.91 1.24
CA VAL A 119 11.42 1.48 1.17
C VAL A 119 11.35 2.66 2.11
N ARG A 120 11.50 3.87 1.56
CA ARG A 120 11.14 5.07 2.30
C ARG A 120 9.62 5.10 2.46
N GLU A 121 9.13 4.61 3.59
CA GLU A 121 7.75 4.87 3.99
C GLU A 121 7.61 6.38 4.26
N ARG A 122 7.22 7.13 3.23
CA ARG A 122 7.01 8.59 3.32
C ARG A 122 5.76 8.93 4.16
N ARG A 123 4.97 7.93 4.58
CA ARG A 123 3.80 8.15 5.43
C ARG A 123 4.22 8.27 6.89
N PHE A 124 3.82 9.38 7.50
CA PHE A 124 4.02 9.63 8.94
C PHE A 124 3.02 8.87 9.84
N SER A 125 1.98 8.26 9.27
CA SER A 125 0.94 7.54 10.00
C SER A 125 0.37 6.37 9.20
N ASP A 126 -0.16 5.36 9.90
CA ASP A 126 -0.94 4.28 9.28
C ASP A 126 -2.18 4.85 8.58
N ARG A 127 -2.57 4.19 7.49
CA ARG A 127 -3.82 4.44 6.79
C ARG A 127 -4.76 3.27 7.01
N PHE A 128 -6.05 3.55 6.98
CA PHE A 128 -7.12 2.59 7.12
C PHE A 128 -8.05 2.76 5.93
N LEU A 129 -8.18 1.71 5.12
CA LEU A 129 -9.11 1.66 3.99
C LEU A 129 -10.52 1.52 4.52
N VAL A 130 -11.45 2.29 3.95
CA VAL A 130 -12.87 2.27 4.31
C VAL A 130 -13.61 1.40 3.30
N GLU A 131 -14.21 0.29 3.75
CA GLU A 131 -14.61 -0.85 2.88
C GLU A 131 -15.62 -0.49 1.79
N HIS A 132 -16.45 0.53 2.02
CA HIS A 132 -17.37 1.07 1.01
C HIS A 132 -17.20 2.57 0.81
N GLY A 133 -16.17 3.16 1.38
CA GLY A 133 -16.10 4.60 1.58
C GLY A 133 -17.23 5.18 2.44
N LEU A 134 -16.97 6.33 3.05
CA LEU A 134 -17.94 7.04 3.90
C LEU A 134 -18.33 8.35 3.25
N ASP A 135 -19.60 8.69 3.30
CA ASP A 135 -20.05 10.01 2.87
C ASP A 135 -19.54 11.07 3.84
N GLY A 136 -19.05 12.17 3.28
CA GLY A 136 -18.56 13.30 4.03
C GLY A 136 -18.73 14.59 3.23
N GLU A 137 -18.21 15.67 3.80
CA GLU A 137 -18.25 16.98 3.18
C GLU A 137 -16.95 17.71 3.44
N LEU A 138 -16.49 18.43 2.42
CA LEU A 138 -15.42 19.41 2.53
C LEU A 138 -16.02 20.79 2.30
N ALA A 139 -16.05 21.62 3.34
CA ALA A 139 -16.61 22.97 3.25
C ALA A 139 -15.96 23.76 2.11
N GLY A 140 -16.78 24.46 1.32
CA GLY A 140 -16.34 25.18 0.11
C GLY A 140 -16.27 24.31 -1.15
N PHE A 141 -16.26 22.98 -1.02
CA PHE A 141 -16.25 22.06 -2.16
C PHE A 141 -17.56 21.29 -2.31
N GLY A 142 -18.12 20.76 -1.22
CA GLY A 142 -19.36 20.00 -1.20
C GLY A 142 -19.18 18.55 -0.72
N SER A 143 -20.10 17.68 -1.15
CA SER A 143 -20.11 16.26 -0.79
C SER A 143 -18.91 15.52 -1.39
N VAL A 144 -18.31 14.63 -0.61
CA VAL A 144 -17.15 13.81 -0.96
C VAL A 144 -17.32 12.40 -0.41
N ARG A 145 -16.65 11.41 -1.02
CA ARG A 145 -16.60 10.03 -0.48
C ARG A 145 -15.23 9.74 0.08
N ILE A 146 -15.15 9.31 1.33
CA ILE A 146 -13.90 9.06 2.06
C ILE A 146 -13.45 7.63 1.79
N LEU A 147 -12.27 7.45 1.22
CA LEU A 147 -11.76 6.15 0.81
C LEU A 147 -10.74 5.57 1.80
N ASP A 148 -9.92 6.43 2.40
CA ASP A 148 -9.04 6.06 3.50
C ASP A 148 -8.88 7.18 4.51
N LEU A 149 -8.56 6.78 5.74
CA LEU A 149 -8.32 7.67 6.87
C LEU A 149 -6.95 7.40 7.49
N ALA A 150 -6.32 8.46 7.96
CA ALA A 150 -5.11 8.44 8.77
C ALA A 150 -5.23 9.49 9.88
N SER A 151 -4.42 9.39 10.93
CA SER A 151 -4.47 10.36 12.04
C SER A 151 -4.15 11.80 11.62
N LYS A 152 -3.58 12.02 10.43
CA LYS A 152 -3.18 13.34 9.92
C LYS A 152 -3.60 13.58 8.47
N GLY A 153 -4.55 12.81 7.96
CA GLY A 153 -4.98 12.95 6.58
C GLY A 153 -6.07 11.98 6.18
N ALA A 154 -6.59 12.17 4.99
CA ALA A 154 -7.58 11.29 4.38
C ALA A 154 -7.35 11.22 2.87
N ARG A 155 -7.89 10.20 2.23
CA ARG A 155 -8.09 10.21 0.78
C ARG A 155 -9.57 10.23 0.50
N ILE A 156 -9.99 11.14 -0.36
CA ILE A 156 -11.39 11.30 -0.77
C ILE A 156 -11.53 11.11 -2.28
N GLU A 157 -12.73 10.74 -2.70
CA GLU A 157 -13.21 10.74 -4.08
C GLU A 157 -14.11 11.96 -4.30
N THR A 158 -13.98 12.60 -5.45
CA THR A 158 -14.78 13.74 -5.89
C THR A 158 -15.21 13.58 -7.35
N THR A 159 -16.31 14.25 -7.72
CA THR A 159 -16.87 14.23 -9.10
C THR A 159 -16.31 15.31 -10.00
N ARG A 160 -15.57 16.26 -9.43
CA ARG A 160 -14.90 17.36 -10.13
C ARG A 160 -13.51 17.56 -9.52
N PRO A 161 -12.54 18.10 -10.28
CA PRO A 161 -11.20 18.33 -9.75
C PRO A 161 -11.25 19.33 -8.60
N VAL A 162 -10.37 19.14 -7.62
CA VAL A 162 -10.18 20.05 -6.49
C VAL A 162 -8.78 20.65 -6.60
N GLU A 163 -8.67 21.97 -6.51
CA GLU A 163 -7.37 22.63 -6.57
C GLU A 163 -6.53 22.30 -5.32
N GLY A 164 -5.24 22.04 -5.52
CA GLY A 164 -4.29 21.94 -4.42
C GLY A 164 -4.25 23.23 -3.61
N GLY A 165 -4.15 23.12 -2.29
CA GLY A 165 -4.25 24.24 -1.35
C GLY A 165 -5.68 24.60 -0.94
N THR A 166 -6.71 24.02 -1.57
CA THR A 166 -8.11 24.20 -1.11
C THR A 166 -8.24 23.73 0.33
N ALA A 167 -8.58 24.65 1.24
CA ALA A 167 -8.74 24.37 2.66
C ALA A 167 -10.20 24.52 3.09
N GLY A 168 -10.66 23.66 3.99
CA GLY A 168 -12.03 23.68 4.48
C GLY A 168 -12.22 22.81 5.71
N VAL A 169 -13.40 22.93 6.32
CA VAL A 169 -13.84 22.00 7.37
C VAL A 169 -14.23 20.68 6.69
N PHE A 170 -13.45 19.64 6.96
CA PHE A 170 -13.76 18.27 6.59
C PHE A 170 -14.62 17.65 7.70
N ARG A 171 -15.82 17.20 7.33
CA ARG A 171 -16.76 16.59 8.26
C ARG A 171 -17.34 15.30 7.73
N PHE A 172 -17.57 14.35 8.64
CA PHE A 172 -18.29 13.11 8.34
C PHE A 172 -18.85 12.47 9.62
N PRO A 173 -20.04 11.86 9.54
CA PRO A 173 -20.60 11.09 10.65
C PRO A 173 -19.97 9.69 10.73
N ILE A 174 -19.87 9.14 11.94
CA ILE A 174 -19.57 7.71 12.12
C ILE A 174 -20.88 6.92 12.12
N PRO A 175 -21.05 5.92 11.23
CA PRO A 175 -22.27 5.13 11.19
C PRO A 175 -22.58 4.49 12.54
N LYS A 176 -23.86 4.44 12.91
CA LYS A 176 -24.35 3.85 14.18
C LYS A 176 -23.77 4.52 15.44
N SER A 177 -23.26 5.74 15.32
CA SER A 177 -22.74 6.54 16.42
C SER A 177 -23.34 7.95 16.35
N SER A 178 -23.47 8.61 17.51
CA SER A 178 -23.78 10.04 17.56
C SER A 178 -22.54 10.91 17.31
N PHE A 179 -21.38 10.27 17.13
CA PHE A 179 -20.10 10.94 16.94
C PHE A 179 -19.92 11.42 15.50
N GLU A 180 -19.57 12.70 15.36
CA GLU A 180 -19.24 13.33 14.09
C GLU A 180 -17.80 13.86 14.15
N VAL A 181 -17.02 13.56 13.11
CA VAL A 181 -15.69 14.12 12.95
C VAL A 181 -15.82 15.49 12.29
N ARG A 182 -15.19 16.49 12.88
CA ARG A 182 -14.99 17.82 12.29
C ARG A 182 -13.54 18.24 12.47
N ALA A 183 -12.82 18.45 11.38
CA ALA A 183 -11.43 18.88 11.40
C ALA A 183 -11.12 19.79 10.20
N HIS A 184 -10.20 20.74 10.38
CA HIS A 184 -9.66 21.49 9.26
C HIS A 184 -8.76 20.60 8.40
N ALA A 185 -8.99 20.66 7.09
CA ALA A 185 -8.24 19.90 6.10
C ALA A 185 -7.85 20.79 4.92
N GLU A 186 -6.71 20.45 4.31
CA GLU A 186 -6.17 21.10 3.11
C GLU A 186 -5.94 20.03 2.03
N VAL A 187 -6.37 20.28 0.81
CA VAL A 187 -6.12 19.41 -0.33
C VAL A 187 -4.66 19.53 -0.73
N VAL A 188 -3.90 18.43 -0.62
CA VAL A 188 -2.47 18.41 -0.98
C VAL A 188 -2.20 17.93 -2.41
N TRP A 189 -3.12 17.15 -2.97
CA TRP A 189 -3.08 16.70 -4.36
C TRP A 189 -4.47 16.30 -4.80
N CYS A 190 -4.74 16.42 -6.10
CA CYS A 190 -5.94 15.90 -6.75
C CYS A 190 -5.53 15.31 -8.11
N ARG A 191 -6.05 14.14 -8.46
CA ARG A 191 -5.75 13.47 -9.73
C ARG A 191 -6.94 12.67 -10.23
N VAL A 192 -7.02 12.49 -11.54
CA VAL A 192 -8.00 11.59 -12.16
C VAL A 192 -7.71 10.16 -11.70
N TRP A 193 -8.78 9.44 -11.34
CA TRP A 193 -8.72 8.07 -10.88
C TRP A 193 -9.44 7.09 -11.80
N ALA A 194 -10.59 7.48 -12.35
CA ALA A 194 -11.38 6.64 -13.23
C ALA A 194 -12.08 7.48 -14.30
N LEU A 195 -12.29 6.86 -15.46
CA LEU A 195 -13.06 7.40 -16.59
C LEU A 195 -14.36 6.61 -16.71
N TRP A 196 -15.48 7.23 -16.34
CA TRP A 196 -16.81 6.66 -16.48
C TRP A 196 -17.43 7.16 -17.78
N GLY A 197 -16.90 6.67 -18.91
CA GLY A 197 -17.32 7.12 -20.24
C GLY A 197 -16.63 8.42 -20.71
N PRO A 198 -17.11 9.04 -21.80
CA PRO A 198 -16.35 10.08 -22.52
C PRO A 198 -16.25 11.43 -21.79
N ARG A 199 -17.03 11.65 -20.71
CA ARG A 199 -17.09 12.94 -20.01
C ARG A 199 -17.25 12.88 -18.49
N GLU A 200 -17.39 11.70 -17.89
CA GLU A 200 -17.45 11.60 -16.42
C GLU A 200 -16.10 11.14 -15.88
N TYR A 201 -15.47 12.03 -15.12
CA TYR A 201 -14.20 11.77 -14.47
C TYR A 201 -14.45 11.62 -12.97
N ARG A 202 -13.86 10.60 -12.36
CA ARG A 202 -13.72 10.56 -10.91
C ARG A 202 -12.32 10.96 -10.52
N PHE A 203 -12.22 11.76 -9.48
CA PHE A 203 -10.96 12.27 -8.99
C PHE A 203 -10.71 11.74 -7.59
N HIS A 204 -9.45 11.42 -7.31
CA HIS A 204 -8.99 11.21 -5.96
C HIS A 204 -8.26 12.46 -5.49
N ALA A 205 -8.52 12.88 -4.26
CA ALA A 205 -7.78 13.93 -3.60
C ALA A 205 -7.22 13.47 -2.27
N GLY A 206 -6.00 13.90 -1.96
CA GLY A 206 -5.37 13.72 -0.66
C GLY A 206 -5.63 14.92 0.21
N LEU A 207 -6.09 14.68 1.44
CA LEU A 207 -6.27 15.68 2.46
C LEU A 207 -5.15 15.60 3.50
N LYS A 208 -4.60 16.75 3.86
CA LYS A 208 -3.77 16.94 5.04
C LYS A 208 -4.64 17.51 6.15
N ILE A 209 -4.71 16.79 7.28
CA ILE A 209 -5.48 17.19 8.45
C ILE A 209 -4.49 17.57 9.54
N THR A 210 -4.44 18.86 9.89
CA THR A 210 -3.47 19.40 10.84
C THR A 210 -3.97 19.36 12.28
N GLU A 211 -5.28 19.35 12.47
CA GLU A 211 -5.92 19.48 13.78
C GLU A 211 -6.48 18.17 14.31
N ARG A 212 -6.52 18.06 15.64
CA ARG A 212 -7.22 16.99 16.39
C ARG A 212 -6.91 15.57 15.90
N PRO A 213 -5.63 15.15 15.84
CA PRO A 213 -5.28 13.78 15.42
C PRO A 213 -5.91 12.70 16.31
N GLU A 214 -6.19 13.01 17.58
CA GLU A 214 -6.88 12.09 18.50
C GLU A 214 -8.34 11.84 18.09
N LEU A 215 -9.04 12.85 17.55
CA LEU A 215 -10.41 12.72 17.06
C LEU A 215 -10.46 11.74 15.89
N LEU A 216 -9.50 11.85 14.96
CA LEU A 216 -9.37 10.93 13.83
C LEU A 216 -8.98 9.52 14.28
N ARG A 217 -8.13 9.38 15.29
CA ARG A 217 -7.79 8.05 15.86
C ARG A 217 -9.01 7.39 16.50
N LEU A 218 -9.81 8.13 17.25
CA LEU A 218 -11.05 7.63 17.84
C LEU A 218 -12.03 7.19 16.74
N ALA A 219 -12.21 8.02 15.71
CA ALA A 219 -13.04 7.69 14.54
C ALA A 219 -12.59 6.40 13.85
N ILE A 220 -11.28 6.27 13.59
CA ILE A 220 -10.69 5.07 12.99
C ILE A 220 -10.94 3.85 13.88
N GLY A 221 -10.75 3.97 15.20
CA GLY A 221 -11.02 2.89 16.16
C GLY A 221 -12.47 2.40 16.07
N GLN A 222 -13.44 3.32 16.12
CA GLN A 222 -14.86 2.99 15.99
C GLN A 222 -15.19 2.35 14.63
N LEU A 223 -14.63 2.87 13.53
CA LEU A 223 -14.85 2.27 12.21
C LEU A 223 -14.26 0.87 12.10
N THR A 224 -13.11 0.61 12.73
CA THR A 224 -12.52 -0.73 12.78
C THR A 224 -13.33 -1.68 13.66
N GLU A 225 -13.84 -1.24 14.81
CA GLU A 225 -14.75 -2.01 15.65
C GLU A 225 -16.06 -2.37 14.93
N LEU A 226 -16.56 -1.48 14.07
CA LEU A 226 -17.74 -1.70 13.23
C LEU A 226 -17.46 -2.52 11.97
N HIS A 227 -16.21 -2.97 11.76
CA HIS A 227 -15.76 -3.62 10.52
C HIS A 227 -16.01 -2.80 9.25
N LEU A 228 -15.92 -1.47 9.36
CA LEU A 228 -16.03 -0.54 8.23
C LEU A 228 -14.69 0.00 7.76
N ALA A 229 -13.63 -0.18 8.55
CA ALA A 229 -12.28 0.22 8.18
C ALA A 229 -11.24 -0.85 8.54
N VAL A 230 -10.35 -1.14 7.60
CA VAL A 230 -9.24 -2.10 7.75
C VAL A 230 -7.91 -1.39 7.57
N LYS A 231 -6.89 -1.80 8.33
CA LYS A 231 -5.54 -1.26 8.19
C LYS A 231 -5.02 -1.52 6.78
N ASP A 232 -4.57 -0.46 6.11
CA ASP A 232 -4.01 -0.52 4.76
C ASP A 232 -2.62 -1.15 4.79
N THR A 233 -2.57 -2.47 4.66
CA THR A 233 -1.30 -3.21 4.52
C THR A 233 -0.91 -3.49 3.07
N GLY A 234 -1.85 -3.33 2.13
CA GLY A 234 -1.65 -3.61 0.70
C GLY A 234 -0.91 -2.49 -0.04
N SER A 235 -1.14 -1.23 0.30
CA SER A 235 -0.52 -0.12 -0.42
C SER A 235 1.00 -0.06 -0.31
N LEU A 236 1.59 -0.61 0.74
CA LEU A 236 3.05 -0.74 0.84
C LEU A 236 3.57 -1.75 -0.20
N LYS A 237 2.86 -2.88 -0.40
CA LYS A 237 3.16 -3.86 -1.45
C LYS A 237 3.07 -3.22 -2.84
N LEU A 238 2.04 -2.43 -3.11
CA LEU A 238 1.87 -1.74 -4.38
C LEU A 238 3.00 -0.71 -4.63
N LYS A 239 3.31 0.15 -3.65
CA LYS A 239 4.43 1.11 -3.75
C LYS A 239 5.75 0.44 -4.13
N LEU A 240 5.93 -0.81 -3.73
CA LEU A 240 7.14 -1.58 -3.98
C LEU A 240 7.17 -2.22 -5.35
N LYS A 241 6.03 -2.76 -5.79
CA LYS A 241 5.84 -3.15 -7.18
C LYS A 241 6.12 -1.97 -8.13
N ILE A 242 5.63 -0.78 -7.76
CA ILE A 242 5.90 0.49 -8.46
C ILE A 242 7.40 0.79 -8.48
N ALA A 243 8.05 0.88 -7.32
CA ALA A 243 9.48 1.19 -7.24
C ALA A 243 10.36 0.18 -8.01
N ARG A 244 9.99 -1.10 -8.01
CA ARG A 244 10.69 -2.14 -8.80
C ARG A 244 10.48 -1.94 -10.29
N ALA A 245 9.24 -1.67 -10.70
CA ALA A 245 8.94 -1.38 -12.10
C ALA A 245 9.77 -0.17 -12.57
N GLU A 246 9.85 0.90 -11.76
CA GLU A 246 10.64 2.11 -12.06
C GLU A 246 12.16 1.82 -12.16
N GLN A 247 12.69 0.86 -11.39
CA GLN A 247 14.11 0.48 -11.46
C GLN A 247 14.47 -0.32 -12.72
N VAL A 248 13.51 -1.07 -13.27
CA VAL A 248 13.72 -1.96 -14.42
C VAL A 248 13.31 -1.32 -15.73
N GLY A 249 12.34 -0.40 -15.68
CA GLY A 249 11.88 0.34 -16.84
C GLY A 249 12.98 1.28 -17.38
N PRO A 250 13.01 1.52 -18.70
CA PRO A 250 13.80 2.63 -19.23
C PRO A 250 13.37 3.92 -18.54
N ALA A 251 14.32 4.82 -18.25
CA ALA A 251 13.99 6.18 -17.86
C ALA A 251 13.26 6.82 -19.04
N VAL A 252 11.93 6.77 -19.03
CA VAL A 252 11.12 7.42 -20.05
C VAL A 252 11.27 8.91 -19.84
N ASP A 253 11.79 9.61 -20.85
CA ASP A 253 12.03 11.04 -20.81
C ASP A 253 10.68 11.75 -20.68
N VAL A 254 10.43 12.30 -19.48
CA VAL A 254 9.13 12.81 -19.05
C VAL A 254 8.68 14.02 -19.89
N ASP A 255 9.64 14.69 -20.52
CA ASP A 255 9.45 15.92 -21.28
C ASP A 255 8.65 15.76 -22.59
N THR A 256 8.31 14.52 -22.99
CA THR A 256 7.50 14.25 -24.21
C THR A 256 6.04 13.88 -23.93
N VAL A 257 5.64 13.69 -22.67
CA VAL A 257 4.23 13.50 -22.34
C VAL A 257 3.65 14.90 -22.11
N GLU A 258 2.84 15.39 -23.05
CA GLU A 258 2.18 16.69 -22.92
C GLU A 258 1.61 16.89 -21.49
N ASP A 259 2.02 17.99 -20.83
CA ASP A 259 1.55 18.44 -19.51
C ASP A 259 0.01 18.58 -19.41
N SER A 260 -0.70 18.42 -20.52
CA SER A 260 -2.14 18.51 -20.66
C SER A 260 -2.90 17.28 -20.17
N ILE A 261 -2.22 16.17 -19.80
CA ILE A 261 -2.89 14.93 -19.40
C ILE A 261 -2.87 14.76 -17.87
N PRO A 262 -4.02 14.85 -17.19
CA PRO A 262 -4.12 14.50 -15.79
C PRO A 262 -3.71 13.03 -15.56
N GLY A 263 -2.62 12.80 -14.80
CA GLY A 263 -2.18 11.46 -14.41
C GLY A 263 -0.96 10.90 -15.14
N SER A 264 -0.07 11.75 -15.68
CA SER A 264 1.21 11.36 -16.30
C SER A 264 2.03 10.35 -15.48
N GLU A 265 2.01 10.43 -14.15
CA GLU A 265 2.63 9.45 -13.24
C GLU A 265 2.12 8.01 -13.43
N PHE A 266 0.81 7.84 -13.69
CA PHE A 266 0.24 6.51 -13.93
C PHE A 266 0.69 5.93 -15.26
N PHE A 267 0.86 6.77 -16.28
CA PHE A 267 1.38 6.33 -17.57
C PHE A 267 2.79 5.80 -17.43
N GLN A 268 3.68 6.56 -16.77
CA GLN A 268 5.05 6.11 -16.50
C GLN A 268 5.07 4.80 -15.74
N LEU A 269 4.28 4.70 -14.68
CA LEU A 269 4.14 3.46 -13.92
C LEU A 269 3.69 2.29 -14.81
N ILE A 270 2.66 2.49 -15.64
CA ILE A 270 2.16 1.42 -16.52
C ILE A 270 3.24 1.02 -17.52
N GLN A 271 4.01 1.97 -18.08
CA GLN A 271 5.14 1.65 -18.96
C GLN A 271 6.25 0.88 -18.24
N SER A 272 6.60 1.30 -17.03
CA SER A 272 7.55 0.60 -16.18
C SER A 272 7.12 -0.84 -15.89
N VAL A 273 5.83 -1.05 -15.59
CA VAL A 273 5.26 -2.39 -15.36
C VAL A 273 5.26 -3.21 -16.66
N ARG A 274 4.91 -2.60 -17.78
CA ARG A 274 4.95 -3.24 -19.11
C ARG A 274 6.36 -3.71 -19.44
N ALA A 275 7.37 -2.86 -19.25
CA ALA A 275 8.78 -3.20 -19.46
C ALA A 275 9.21 -4.36 -18.55
N LEU A 276 8.83 -4.32 -17.26
CA LEU A 276 9.11 -5.40 -16.32
C LEU A 276 8.48 -6.74 -16.74
N LEU A 277 7.22 -6.72 -17.19
CA LEU A 277 6.48 -7.91 -17.62
C LEU A 277 6.92 -8.43 -19.01
N ALA A 278 7.66 -7.63 -19.78
CA ALA A 278 8.27 -8.04 -21.04
C ALA A 278 9.51 -8.93 -20.83
N ILE A 279 10.20 -8.80 -19.70
CA ILE A 279 11.38 -9.61 -19.37
C ILE A 279 10.94 -11.04 -19.02
N PRO A 280 11.40 -12.07 -19.74
CA PRO A 280 11.04 -13.46 -19.44
C PRO A 280 11.64 -13.91 -18.11
N ASN A 281 10.83 -13.90 -17.06
CA ASN A 281 11.15 -14.42 -15.73
C ASN A 281 9.91 -15.05 -15.08
N ASP A 282 10.11 -15.74 -13.95
CA ASP A 282 9.02 -16.47 -13.27
C ASP A 282 7.91 -15.53 -12.79
N ASP A 283 8.24 -14.30 -12.35
CA ASP A 283 7.25 -13.29 -11.98
C ASP A 283 6.37 -12.91 -13.17
N ALA A 284 6.96 -12.59 -14.32
CA ALA A 284 6.23 -12.21 -15.53
C ALA A 284 5.34 -13.35 -16.03
N ARG A 285 5.82 -14.60 -15.95
CA ARG A 285 5.01 -15.78 -16.29
C ARG A 285 3.81 -15.92 -15.35
N TYR A 286 4.04 -15.82 -14.04
CA TYR A 286 2.98 -15.86 -13.03
C TYR A 286 1.87 -14.83 -13.31
N TRP A 287 2.23 -13.57 -13.60
CA TRP A 287 1.24 -12.52 -13.87
C TRP A 287 0.47 -12.74 -15.17
N LYS A 288 1.11 -13.30 -16.20
CA LYS A 288 0.43 -13.66 -17.46
C LYS A 288 -0.54 -14.82 -17.27
N GLU A 289 -0.13 -15.88 -16.57
CA GLU A 289 -1.02 -17.00 -16.24
C GLU A 289 -2.21 -16.55 -15.37
N LEU A 290 -1.97 -15.64 -14.42
CA LEU A 290 -3.04 -15.04 -13.62
C LEU A 290 -3.99 -14.20 -14.48
N ALA A 291 -3.45 -13.44 -15.45
CA ALA A 291 -4.25 -12.65 -16.38
C ALA A 291 -5.13 -13.52 -17.29
N GLU A 292 -4.61 -14.64 -17.77
CA GLU A 292 -5.40 -15.62 -18.55
C GLU A 292 -6.57 -16.17 -17.72
N LYS A 293 -6.31 -16.60 -16.48
CA LYS A 293 -7.36 -17.06 -15.56
C LYS A 293 -8.39 -15.96 -15.29
N THR A 294 -7.92 -14.73 -15.09
CA THR A 294 -8.76 -13.56 -14.83
C THR A 294 -9.66 -13.23 -16.02
N ALA A 295 -9.13 -13.30 -17.24
CA ALA A 295 -9.86 -13.04 -18.47
C ALA A 295 -11.03 -14.02 -18.71
N MET A 296 -10.97 -15.21 -18.09
CA MET A 296 -12.03 -16.22 -18.16
C MET A 296 -13.19 -15.98 -17.18
N VAL A 297 -13.04 -15.08 -16.20
CA VAL A 297 -14.09 -14.80 -15.21
C VAL A 297 -15.05 -13.73 -15.76
N GLU A 298 -16.31 -14.11 -15.93
CA GLU A 298 -17.33 -13.27 -16.60
C GLU A 298 -17.58 -11.93 -15.89
N ASP A 299 -17.66 -11.92 -14.56
CA ASP A 299 -17.78 -10.70 -13.76
C ASP A 299 -16.57 -9.76 -13.94
N ILE A 300 -15.38 -10.32 -14.10
CA ILE A 300 -14.17 -9.51 -14.30
C ILE A 300 -14.15 -8.96 -15.71
N ARG A 301 -14.57 -9.74 -16.71
CA ARG A 301 -14.70 -9.30 -18.09
C ARG A 301 -15.61 -8.06 -18.23
N ALA A 302 -16.72 -8.05 -17.51
CA ALA A 302 -17.62 -6.89 -17.45
C ALA A 302 -16.93 -5.65 -16.86
N ARG A 303 -16.05 -5.83 -15.87
CA ARG A 303 -15.32 -4.74 -15.19
C ARG A 303 -14.09 -4.27 -15.96
N THR A 304 -13.43 -5.15 -16.72
CA THR A 304 -12.21 -4.83 -17.47
C THR A 304 -12.48 -4.14 -18.79
N GLY A 305 -13.70 -4.20 -19.33
CA GLY A 305 -14.18 -3.49 -20.51
C GLY A 305 -13.09 -3.11 -21.52
N PRO A 306 -12.47 -1.91 -21.41
CA PRO A 306 -11.39 -1.42 -22.28
C PRO A 306 -10.19 -2.35 -22.52
N ILE A 307 -9.82 -3.21 -21.57
CA ILE A 307 -8.65 -4.11 -21.68
C ILE A 307 -9.05 -5.57 -21.91
N THR A 308 -10.31 -5.84 -22.20
CA THR A 308 -10.83 -7.20 -22.36
C THR A 308 -10.14 -7.93 -23.50
N GLY A 309 -9.64 -9.14 -23.24
CA GLY A 309 -8.94 -9.96 -24.23
C GLY A 309 -7.49 -9.54 -24.51
N ARG A 310 -6.98 -8.48 -23.88
CA ARG A 310 -5.59 -8.02 -23.98
C ARG A 310 -4.80 -8.52 -22.77
N ILE A 311 -4.23 -9.73 -22.86
CA ILE A 311 -3.61 -10.44 -21.73
C ILE A 311 -2.47 -9.66 -21.08
N ASP A 312 -1.69 -8.92 -21.86
CA ASP A 312 -0.63 -8.03 -21.39
C ASP A 312 -1.16 -6.86 -20.55
N GLN A 313 -2.26 -6.26 -20.98
CA GLN A 313 -2.93 -5.17 -20.25
C GLN A 313 -3.59 -5.69 -18.96
N ILE A 314 -4.23 -6.87 -19.02
CA ILE A 314 -4.80 -7.53 -17.84
C ILE A 314 -3.67 -7.93 -16.87
N ALA A 315 -2.53 -8.42 -17.36
CA ALA A 315 -1.38 -8.74 -16.52
C ALA A 315 -0.82 -7.50 -15.82
N ALA A 316 -0.73 -6.36 -16.51
CA ALA A 316 -0.34 -5.09 -15.90
C ALA A 316 -1.37 -4.63 -14.84
N TRP A 317 -2.67 -4.80 -15.11
CA TRP A 317 -3.73 -4.48 -14.16
C TRP A 317 -3.68 -5.34 -12.89
N GLU A 318 -3.50 -6.65 -13.04
CA GLU A 318 -3.27 -7.59 -11.94
C GLU A 318 -1.99 -7.28 -11.17
N TYR A 319 -0.91 -6.96 -11.89
CA TYR A 319 0.36 -6.56 -11.29
C TYR A 319 0.17 -5.34 -10.39
N LEU A 320 -0.63 -4.36 -10.83
CA LEU A 320 -0.96 -3.16 -10.07
C LEU A 320 -2.06 -3.39 -9.01
N ASP A 321 -2.30 -4.66 -8.63
CA ASP A 321 -3.29 -5.08 -7.64
C ASP A 321 -4.70 -4.54 -7.96
N ARG A 322 -5.03 -4.42 -9.25
CA ARG A 322 -6.30 -3.88 -9.78
C ARG A 322 -6.62 -2.47 -9.26
N THR A 323 -5.60 -1.74 -8.84
CA THR A 323 -5.80 -0.43 -8.23
C THR A 323 -6.08 0.63 -9.27
N LEU A 324 -5.66 0.49 -10.52
CA LEU A 324 -5.99 1.44 -11.56
C LEU A 324 -7.27 1.04 -12.28
N ASP A 325 -8.00 2.05 -12.75
CA ASP A 325 -9.12 1.83 -13.65
C ASP A 325 -8.61 1.22 -14.98
N PRO A 326 -9.24 0.15 -15.50
CA PRO A 326 -8.86 -0.47 -16.76
C PRO A 326 -8.76 0.51 -17.95
N SER A 327 -9.57 1.57 -17.99
CA SER A 327 -9.50 2.59 -19.04
C SER A 327 -8.16 3.33 -19.07
N ILE A 328 -7.55 3.57 -17.91
CA ILE A 328 -6.23 4.22 -17.80
C ILE A 328 -5.15 3.28 -18.35
N ILE A 329 -5.28 1.97 -18.09
CA ILE A 329 -4.34 0.96 -18.60
C ILE A 329 -4.46 0.85 -20.12
N ALA A 330 -5.68 0.76 -20.66
CA ALA A 330 -5.91 0.73 -22.11
C ALA A 330 -5.26 1.94 -22.79
N LEU A 331 -5.54 3.15 -22.27
CA LEU A 331 -5.03 4.40 -22.82
C LEU A 331 -3.50 4.47 -22.77
N ALA A 332 -2.87 3.97 -21.69
CA ALA A 332 -1.41 3.93 -21.58
C ALA A 332 -0.75 2.99 -22.59
N PHE A 333 -1.38 1.86 -22.92
CA PHE A 333 -0.84 0.94 -23.92
C PHE A 333 -1.03 1.45 -25.36
N GLU A 334 -2.10 2.17 -25.65
CA GLU A 334 -2.40 2.69 -27.01
C GLU A 334 -1.49 3.82 -27.45
N ARG A 335 -0.98 4.63 -26.53
CA ARG A 335 -0.12 5.79 -26.85
C ARG A 335 1.35 5.45 -27.11
N HIS A 336 1.72 4.18 -27.05
CA HIS A 336 3.12 3.74 -27.10
C HIS A 336 3.37 2.63 -28.13
N THR A 337 2.40 2.39 -29.01
CA THR A 337 2.54 1.73 -30.32
C THR A 337 2.63 2.79 -31.40
#